data_AF-A0A444QZG2-F1
#
_entry.id   AF-A0A444QZG2-F1
#
_cell.length_a   1.000
_cell.length_b   1.000
_cell.length_c   1.000
_cell.angle_alpha   90.00
_cell.angle_beta   90.00
_cell.angle_gamma   90.00
#
_symmetry.space_group_name_H-M   'P 1'
#
loop_
_entity.id
_entity.type
_entity.pdbx_description
1 polymer ?
#
loop_
_entity_poly.entity_id
_entity_poly.type
_entity_poly.pdbx_seq_one_letter_code
_entity_poly.pdbx_strand_id
1 'polypeptide(L)'
;HSETAFLLHSDDSDVRIRYFTPTVEVPICGHATVAAHYVRAKVLGLGNCTVWQTSLAGKHRVTIEKQNDDYRISLEQGTPGFEPPLTGETRAAIINALHLTEDDILQGLPIQVATTGHSKVMIPLKPEVDIDALSPDLAALTAISKQIGCNGFFPFQIRPGKSETDGRMFSP
;
A
#
# COMPACT_ATOMS: atom_id res chain seq x y z
N HIS A 1 -10.11 8.88 -10.13
CA HIS A 1 -8.87 8.27 -9.60
C HIS A 1 -9.02 8.07 -8.10
N SER A 2 -8.42 7.04 -7.51
CA SER A 2 -8.36 6.89 -6.05
C SER A 2 -7.50 7.98 -5.42
N GLU A 3 -6.43 8.38 -6.11
CA GLU A 3 -5.58 9.51 -5.77
C GLU A 3 -5.18 10.31 -7.01
N THR A 4 -4.98 11.61 -6.83
CA THR A 4 -4.41 12.51 -7.85
C THR A 4 -3.11 13.12 -7.32
N ALA A 5 -2.05 13.04 -8.13
CA ALA A 5 -0.75 13.62 -7.82
C ALA A 5 -0.60 15.02 -8.44
N PHE A 6 -0.21 16.00 -7.64
CA PHE A 6 0.07 17.36 -8.08
C PHE A 6 1.57 17.63 -7.99
N LEU A 7 2.20 17.84 -9.13
CA LEU A 7 3.64 18.12 -9.23
C LEU A 7 3.88 19.62 -9.01
N LEU A 8 4.80 19.94 -8.12
CA LEU A 8 5.14 21.29 -7.67
C LEU A 8 6.64 21.50 -7.78
N HIS A 9 7.03 22.78 -7.89
CA HIS A 9 8.42 23.20 -7.73
C HIS A 9 8.94 22.86 -6.32
N SER A 10 10.25 22.61 -6.22
CA SER A 10 10.96 22.38 -4.96
C SER A 10 12.37 22.97 -5.07
N ASP A 11 12.81 23.64 -4.01
CA ASP A 11 14.16 24.22 -3.94
C ASP A 11 15.21 23.21 -3.45
N ASP A 12 14.76 22.10 -2.85
CA ASP A 12 15.60 21.14 -2.12
C ASP A 12 15.44 19.68 -2.59
N SER A 13 14.70 19.46 -3.68
CA SER A 13 14.52 18.18 -4.38
C SER A 13 14.13 18.40 -5.85
N ASP A 14 14.17 17.36 -6.68
CA ASP A 14 13.88 17.49 -8.12
C ASP A 14 12.40 17.79 -8.43
N VAL A 15 11.50 17.41 -7.51
CA VAL A 15 10.07 17.66 -7.60
C VAL A 15 9.42 17.51 -6.23
N ARG A 16 8.47 18.39 -5.89
CA ARG A 16 7.57 18.17 -4.77
C ARG A 16 6.25 17.60 -5.27
N ILE A 17 5.71 16.59 -4.60
CA ILE A 17 4.42 16.01 -4.99
C ILE A 17 3.48 15.99 -3.79
N ARG A 18 2.25 16.46 -4.01
CA ARG A 18 1.11 16.30 -3.09
C ARG A 18 0.11 15.30 -3.65
N TYR A 19 -0.47 14.48 -2.80
CA TYR A 19 -1.40 13.42 -3.18
C TYR A 19 -2.74 13.63 -2.50
N PHE A 20 -3.82 13.59 -3.26
CA PHE A 20 -5.17 13.76 -2.74
C PHE A 20 -6.06 12.61 -3.17
N THR A 21 -6.76 12.02 -2.21
CA THR A 21 -7.98 11.26 -2.51
C THR A 21 -9.10 12.24 -2.91
N PRO A 22 -10.31 11.77 -3.30
CA PRO A 22 -11.43 12.66 -3.54
C PRO A 22 -11.82 13.54 -2.34
N THR A 23 -11.40 13.20 -1.12
CA THR A 23 -11.87 13.85 0.11
C THR A 23 -10.75 14.40 1.00
N VAL A 24 -9.51 13.90 0.90
CA VAL A 24 -8.43 14.29 1.83
C VAL A 24 -7.04 14.16 1.20
N GLU A 25 -6.08 14.94 1.70
CA GLU A 25 -4.66 14.78 1.35
C GLU A 25 -4.05 13.56 2.06
N VAL A 26 -3.21 12.80 1.36
CA VAL A 26 -2.48 11.64 1.91
C VAL A 26 -0.96 11.81 1.81
N PRO A 27 -0.17 11.20 2.71
CA PRO A 27 1.26 11.51 2.80
C PRO A 27 2.08 11.13 1.56
N ILE A 28 1.78 9.96 0.99
CA ILE A 28 2.36 9.39 -0.22
C ILE A 28 1.41 8.35 -0.80
N CYS A 29 1.43 8.15 -2.11
CA CYS A 29 0.73 7.06 -2.78
C CYS A 29 1.59 6.45 -3.88
N GLY A 30 1.86 5.15 -3.80
CA GLY A 30 2.79 4.45 -4.68
C GLY A 30 2.39 4.50 -6.16
N HIS A 31 1.16 4.12 -6.49
CA HIS A 31 0.70 4.13 -7.89
C HIS A 31 0.65 5.55 -8.46
N ALA A 32 0.26 6.54 -7.64
CA ALA A 32 0.22 7.94 -8.05
C ALA A 32 1.63 8.51 -8.23
N THR A 33 2.60 8.06 -7.42
CA THR A 33 4.03 8.38 -7.58
C THR A 33 4.56 7.84 -8.90
N VAL A 34 4.30 6.56 -9.20
CA VAL A 34 4.70 5.95 -10.47
C VAL A 34 4.09 6.71 -11.65
N ALA A 35 2.79 7.00 -11.61
CA ALA A 35 2.11 7.76 -12.66
C ALA A 35 2.70 9.17 -12.84
N ALA A 36 2.96 9.89 -11.75
CA ALA A 36 3.52 11.23 -11.78
C ALA A 36 4.92 11.27 -12.43
N HIS A 37 5.82 10.37 -12.01
CA HIS A 37 7.17 10.30 -12.57
C HIS A 37 7.18 9.74 -13.99
N TYR A 38 6.28 8.83 -14.33
CA TYR A 38 6.11 8.36 -15.71
C TYR A 38 5.73 9.51 -16.64
N VAL A 39 4.70 10.30 -16.28
CA VAL A 39 4.29 11.47 -17.05
C VAL A 39 5.42 12.50 -17.12
N ARG A 40 6.07 12.82 -15.99
CA ARG A 40 7.20 13.75 -15.94
C ARG A 40 8.36 13.30 -16.83
N ALA A 41 8.68 12.01 -16.83
CA ALA A 41 9.73 11.42 -17.66
C ALA A 41 9.41 11.54 -19.16
N LYS A 42 8.17 11.21 -19.56
CA LYS A 42 7.70 11.35 -20.93
C LYS A 42 7.72 12.81 -21.40
N VAL A 43 7.18 13.73 -20.60
CA VAL A 43 7.07 15.16 -20.97
C VAL A 43 8.44 15.82 -21.08
N LEU A 44 9.37 15.52 -20.17
CA LEU A 44 10.71 16.11 -20.16
C LEU A 44 11.73 15.33 -21.00
N GLY A 45 11.35 14.19 -21.57
CA GLY A 45 12.24 13.32 -22.34
C GLY A 45 13.41 12.77 -21.50
N LEU A 46 13.17 12.41 -20.25
CA LEU A 46 14.23 11.94 -19.35
C LEU A 46 14.84 10.62 -19.86
N GLY A 47 16.13 10.42 -19.59
CA GLY A 47 16.82 9.15 -19.80
C GLY A 47 16.81 8.28 -18.54
N ASN A 48 17.79 7.38 -18.44
CA ASN A 48 18.05 6.66 -17.20
C ASN A 48 18.58 7.64 -16.15
N CYS A 49 17.85 7.83 -15.05
CA CYS A 49 18.27 8.72 -13.99
C CYS A 49 17.69 8.34 -12.63
N THR A 50 18.24 8.94 -11.59
CA THR A 50 17.69 8.91 -10.23
C THR A 50 17.32 10.32 -9.85
N VAL A 51 16.11 10.49 -9.32
CA VAL A 51 15.58 11.76 -8.83
C VAL A 51 15.14 11.61 -7.38
N TRP A 52 15.12 12.72 -6.67
CA TRP A 52 14.58 12.84 -5.33
C TRP A 52 13.26 13.60 -5.38
N GLN A 53 12.21 12.99 -4.84
CA GLN A 53 10.95 13.69 -4.60
C GLN A 53 10.79 14.05 -3.13
N THR A 54 10.11 15.16 -2.87
CA THR A 54 9.63 15.51 -1.52
C THR A 54 8.11 15.43 -1.46
N SER A 55 7.57 14.84 -0.39
CA SER A 55 6.15 14.78 -0.08
C SER A 55 5.91 14.97 1.42
N LEU A 56 4.67 14.88 1.89
CA LEU A 56 4.39 14.87 3.33
C LEU A 56 5.03 13.67 4.05
N ALA A 57 5.26 12.55 3.34
CA ALA A 57 6.00 11.41 3.87
C ALA A 57 7.53 11.60 3.90
N GLY A 58 8.04 12.78 3.53
CA GLY A 58 9.46 13.08 3.46
C GLY A 58 10.08 12.84 2.07
N LYS A 59 11.41 12.75 2.03
CA LYS A 59 12.21 12.58 0.80
C LYS A 59 12.30 11.12 0.38
N HIS A 60 12.00 10.84 -0.88
CA HIS A 60 12.04 9.50 -1.46
C HIS A 60 12.89 9.47 -2.73
N ARG A 61 13.69 8.41 -2.87
CA ARG A 61 14.50 8.14 -4.06
C ARG A 61 13.64 7.45 -5.11
N VAL A 62 13.65 7.98 -6.33
CA VAL A 62 12.95 7.41 -7.48
C VAL A 62 13.95 7.17 -8.60
N THR A 63 13.96 5.96 -9.14
CA THR A 63 14.78 5.60 -10.31
C THR A 63 13.88 5.49 -11.53
N ILE A 64 14.31 6.12 -12.62
CA ILE A 64 13.65 6.14 -13.91
C ILE A 64 14.55 5.39 -14.89
N GLU A 65 14.02 4.36 -15.51
CA GLU A 65 14.73 3.54 -16.51
C GLU A 65 13.96 3.62 -17.83
N LYS A 66 14.60 4.15 -18.87
CA LYS A 66 14.06 4.18 -20.23
C LYS A 66 14.44 2.89 -20.96
N GLN A 67 13.45 2.16 -21.48
CA GLN A 67 13.64 0.94 -22.27
C GLN A 67 12.61 0.91 -23.41
N ASN A 68 13.06 0.73 -24.66
CA ASN A 68 12.20 0.62 -25.84
C ASN A 68 11.12 1.73 -25.94
N ASP A 69 11.54 2.98 -25.75
CA ASP A 69 10.67 4.17 -25.71
C ASP A 69 9.60 4.19 -24.60
N ASP A 70 9.72 3.31 -23.61
CA ASP A 70 8.90 3.30 -22.41
C ASP A 70 9.72 3.49 -21.12
N TYR A 71 9.04 3.66 -19.98
CA TYR A 71 9.68 3.88 -18.69
C TYR A 71 9.26 2.88 -17.64
N ARG A 72 10.25 2.36 -16.90
CA ARG A 72 10.06 1.72 -15.61
C ARG A 72 10.41 2.71 -14.51
N ILE A 73 9.51 2.85 -13.55
CA ILE A 73 9.69 3.71 -12.38
C ILE A 73 9.84 2.83 -11.15
N SER A 74 10.94 3.00 -10.43
CA SER A 74 11.20 2.31 -9.16
C SER A 74 11.17 3.34 -8.02
N LEU A 75 10.36 3.07 -6.99
CA LEU A 75 10.25 3.91 -5.80
C LEU A 75 10.88 3.17 -4.62
N GLU A 76 11.88 3.79 -4.00
CA GLU A 76 12.38 3.34 -2.71
C GLU A 76 11.42 3.81 -1.62
N GLN A 77 10.82 2.87 -0.90
CA GLN A 77 9.92 3.17 0.20
C GLN A 77 10.70 3.43 1.51
N GLY A 78 10.01 3.96 2.52
CA GLY A 78 10.59 4.18 3.84
C GLY A 78 10.97 2.87 4.54
N THR A 79 11.71 3.00 5.65
CA THR A 79 12.12 1.87 6.49
C THR A 79 10.91 1.03 6.91
N PRO A 80 10.93 -0.29 6.71
CA PRO A 80 9.87 -1.17 7.19
C PRO A 80 9.72 -1.10 8.71
N GLY A 81 8.47 -0.99 9.17
CA GLY A 81 8.10 -1.03 10.58
C GLY A 81 6.93 -1.97 10.83
N PHE A 82 6.88 -2.54 12.02
CA PHE A 82 5.84 -3.46 12.46
C PHE A 82 5.36 -3.05 13.85
N GLU A 83 4.05 -3.01 14.07
CA GLU A 83 3.47 -2.85 15.40
C GLU A 83 3.29 -4.22 16.08
N PRO A 84 3.03 -4.32 17.39
CA PRO A 84 2.74 -5.60 18.02
C PRO A 84 1.62 -6.38 17.32
N PRO A 85 1.68 -7.74 17.26
CA PRO A 85 0.60 -8.56 16.72
C PRO A 85 -0.76 -8.25 17.34
N LEU A 86 -1.79 -8.18 16.51
CA LEU A 86 -3.18 -8.07 16.95
C LEU A 86 -3.65 -9.44 17.43
N THR A 87 -4.07 -9.52 18.69
CA THR A 87 -4.46 -10.77 19.35
C THR A 87 -5.85 -10.65 20.00
N GLY A 88 -6.37 -11.75 20.56
CA GLY A 88 -7.62 -11.76 21.32
C GLY A 88 -8.82 -11.28 20.51
N GLU A 89 -9.64 -10.42 21.13
CA GLU A 89 -10.88 -9.90 20.55
C GLU A 89 -10.65 -9.13 19.24
N THR A 90 -9.58 -8.33 19.14
CA THR A 90 -9.27 -7.57 17.92
C THR A 90 -8.96 -8.50 16.75
N ARG A 91 -8.20 -9.58 17.01
CA ARG A 91 -7.93 -10.61 15.99
C ARG A 91 -9.21 -11.28 15.52
N ALA A 92 -10.03 -11.74 16.46
CA ALA A 92 -11.30 -12.38 16.15
C ALA A 92 -12.24 -11.45 15.38
N ALA A 93 -12.30 -10.17 15.76
CA ALA A 93 -13.12 -9.17 15.08
C ALA A 93 -12.70 -8.96 13.62
N ILE A 94 -11.39 -8.91 13.33
CA ILE A 94 -10.87 -8.77 11.96
C ILE A 94 -11.25 -9.99 11.11
N ILE A 95 -11.05 -11.20 11.64
CA ILE A 95 -11.36 -12.46 10.96
C ILE A 95 -12.87 -12.55 10.66
N ASN A 96 -13.71 -12.28 11.66
CA ASN A 96 -15.17 -12.29 11.52
C ASN A 96 -15.68 -11.23 10.53
N ALA A 97 -15.06 -10.05 10.49
CA ALA A 97 -15.40 -9.00 9.54
C ALA A 97 -15.11 -9.39 8.08
N LEU A 98 -14.19 -10.34 7.85
CA LEU A 98 -13.96 -10.94 6.53
C LEU A 98 -14.86 -12.17 6.25
N HIS A 99 -15.73 -12.54 7.20
CA HIS A 99 -16.53 -13.77 7.15
C HIS A 99 -15.69 -15.05 7.05
N LEU A 100 -14.52 -15.02 7.69
CA LEU A 100 -13.59 -16.14 7.79
C LEU A 100 -13.57 -16.70 9.22
N THR A 101 -12.80 -17.75 9.39
CA THR A 101 -12.50 -18.40 10.67
C THR A 101 -10.98 -18.44 10.91
N GLU A 102 -10.56 -18.83 12.11
CA GLU A 102 -9.13 -19.04 12.40
C GLU A 102 -8.50 -20.12 11.49
N ASP A 103 -9.30 -21.07 11.00
CA ASP A 103 -8.82 -22.12 10.10
C ASP A 103 -8.49 -21.57 8.70
N ASP A 104 -8.93 -20.38 8.34
CA ASP A 104 -8.61 -19.73 7.06
C ASP A 104 -7.27 -18.97 7.12
N ILE A 105 -6.74 -18.76 8.32
CA ILE A 105 -5.50 -18.01 8.54
C ILE A 105 -4.30 -18.96 8.44
N LEU A 106 -3.20 -18.49 7.84
CA LEU A 106 -1.98 -19.26 7.75
C LEU A 106 -1.42 -19.53 9.16
N GLN A 107 -1.22 -20.81 9.48
CA GLN A 107 -0.84 -21.22 10.83
C GLN A 107 0.52 -20.64 11.24
N GLY A 108 0.61 -20.15 12.48
CA GLY A 108 1.86 -19.62 13.06
C GLY A 108 2.22 -18.20 12.63
N LEU A 109 1.40 -17.54 11.79
CA LEU A 109 1.60 -16.15 11.41
C LEU A 109 0.64 -15.18 12.12
N PRO A 110 1.11 -13.98 12.52
CA PRO A 110 0.26 -12.99 13.15
C PRO A 110 -0.60 -12.25 12.13
N ILE A 111 -1.75 -11.73 12.59
CA ILE A 111 -2.38 -10.57 11.98
C ILE A 111 -1.72 -9.34 12.62
N GLN A 112 -1.13 -8.46 11.83
CA GLN A 112 -0.23 -7.42 12.34
C GLN A 112 -0.22 -6.19 11.44
N VAL A 113 -0.04 -5.00 12.03
CA VAL A 113 0.19 -3.78 11.26
C VAL A 113 1.64 -3.76 10.76
N ALA A 114 1.81 -3.59 9.45
CA ALA A 114 3.09 -3.35 8.79
C ALA A 114 3.06 -2.02 8.03
N THR A 115 4.20 -1.37 7.90
CA THR A 115 4.29 -0.06 7.22
C THR A 115 5.65 0.16 6.57
N THR A 116 5.65 0.87 5.44
CA THR A 116 6.82 1.53 4.84
C THR A 116 6.56 3.04 4.63
N GLY A 117 5.54 3.57 5.32
CA GLY A 117 5.10 4.96 5.24
C GLY A 117 3.60 5.12 5.53
N HIS A 118 2.74 4.28 4.92
CA HIS A 118 1.30 4.27 5.16
C HIS A 118 0.83 2.87 5.56
N SER A 119 0.58 2.69 6.86
CA SER A 119 0.34 1.40 7.51
C SER A 119 -0.86 0.61 6.93
N LYS A 120 -0.73 -0.72 6.96
CA LYS A 120 -1.78 -1.69 6.58
C LYS A 120 -1.75 -2.87 7.55
N VAL A 121 -2.93 -3.42 7.85
CA VAL A 121 -3.07 -4.68 8.58
C VAL A 121 -2.82 -5.83 7.61
N MET A 122 -1.80 -6.63 7.87
CA MET A 122 -1.47 -7.84 7.12
C MET A 122 -2.31 -9.01 7.64
N ILE A 123 -3.02 -9.70 6.75
CA ILE A 123 -3.89 -10.83 7.08
C ILE A 123 -3.49 -12.03 6.20
N PRO A 124 -2.60 -12.91 6.68
CA PRO A 124 -2.09 -14.03 5.88
C PRO A 124 -3.14 -15.15 5.82
N LEU A 125 -3.69 -15.38 4.63
CA LEU A 125 -4.68 -16.41 4.36
C LEU A 125 -4.04 -17.70 3.85
N LYS A 126 -4.70 -18.82 4.09
CA LYS A 126 -4.35 -20.08 3.44
C LYS A 126 -4.68 -20.05 1.94
N PRO A 127 -3.94 -20.80 1.09
CA PRO A 127 -4.18 -20.82 -0.36
C PRO A 127 -5.57 -21.35 -0.79
N GLU A 128 -6.27 -22.06 0.10
CA GLU A 128 -7.60 -22.60 -0.16
C GLU A 128 -8.72 -21.56 -0.02
N VAL A 129 -8.43 -20.37 0.52
CA VAL A 129 -9.42 -19.30 0.68
C VAL A 129 -9.74 -18.70 -0.69
N ASP A 130 -11.02 -18.65 -1.03
CA ASP A 130 -11.49 -17.91 -2.20
C ASP A 130 -11.43 -16.40 -1.91
N ILE A 131 -10.26 -15.80 -2.15
CA ILE A 131 -9.99 -14.39 -1.87
C ILE A 131 -10.87 -13.45 -2.70
N ASP A 132 -11.30 -13.88 -3.89
CA ASP A 132 -12.13 -13.09 -4.79
C ASP A 132 -13.59 -13.06 -4.30
N ALA A 133 -14.05 -14.12 -3.62
CA ALA A 133 -15.37 -14.18 -2.99
C ALA A 133 -15.50 -13.35 -1.70
N LEU A 134 -14.41 -12.81 -1.14
CA LEU A 134 -14.49 -11.99 0.07
C LEU A 134 -15.40 -10.78 -0.12
N SER A 135 -16.37 -10.64 0.79
CA SER A 135 -17.28 -9.50 0.88
C SER A 135 -17.32 -9.00 2.32
N PRO A 136 -16.32 -8.21 2.76
CA PRO A 136 -16.19 -7.84 4.17
C PRO A 136 -17.35 -6.99 4.69
N ASP A 137 -17.61 -7.08 6.00
CA ASP A 137 -18.40 -6.08 6.72
C ASP A 137 -17.62 -4.77 6.83
N LEU A 138 -17.91 -3.84 5.90
CA LEU A 138 -17.22 -2.56 5.79
C LEU A 138 -17.42 -1.68 7.04
N ALA A 139 -18.57 -1.77 7.71
CA ALA A 139 -18.84 -0.99 8.91
C ALA A 139 -18.02 -1.52 10.09
N ALA A 140 -17.90 -2.84 10.22
CA ALA A 140 -17.03 -3.46 11.22
C ALA A 140 -15.56 -3.10 10.99
N LEU A 141 -15.07 -3.17 9.75
CA LEU A 141 -13.69 -2.77 9.41
C LEU A 141 -13.44 -1.29 9.76
N THR A 142 -14.39 -0.40 9.45
CA THR A 142 -14.29 1.03 9.79
C THR A 142 -14.19 1.24 11.31
N ALA A 143 -14.96 0.49 12.09
CA ALA A 143 -14.92 0.57 13.55
C ALA A 143 -13.58 0.07 14.11
N ILE A 144 -13.08 -1.06 13.61
CA ILE A 144 -11.78 -1.62 13.98
C ILE A 144 -10.66 -0.63 13.62
N SER A 145 -10.71 0.00 12.44
CA SER A 145 -9.72 1.00 12.01
C SER A 145 -9.55 2.14 13.01
N LYS A 146 -10.66 2.65 13.55
CA LYS A 146 -10.63 3.71 14.59
C LYS A 146 -10.00 3.23 15.89
N GLN A 147 -10.19 1.96 16.25
CA GLN A 147 -9.63 1.37 17.47
C GLN A 147 -8.12 1.13 17.36
N ILE A 148 -7.66 0.62 16.22
CA ILE A 148 -6.24 0.22 16.03
C ILE A 148 -5.38 1.31 15.37
N GLY A 149 -5.98 2.39 14.87
CA GLY A 149 -5.25 3.47 14.19
C GLY A 149 -4.71 3.10 12.81
N CYS A 150 -5.31 2.11 12.13
CA CYS A 150 -4.90 1.65 10.81
C CYS A 150 -6.11 1.54 9.87
N ASN A 151 -6.09 2.26 8.75
CA ASN A 151 -7.24 2.44 7.87
C ASN A 151 -7.30 1.44 6.70
N GLY A 152 -6.45 0.41 6.67
CA GLY A 152 -6.43 -0.53 5.56
C GLY A 152 -6.11 -1.96 5.97
N PHE A 153 -6.90 -2.90 5.47
CA PHE A 153 -6.79 -4.33 5.70
C PHE A 153 -6.38 -5.01 4.41
N PHE A 154 -5.34 -5.83 4.48
CA PHE A 154 -4.74 -6.51 3.32
C PHE A 154 -4.72 -8.03 3.54
N PRO A 155 -5.86 -8.72 3.33
CA PRO A 155 -5.86 -10.15 3.11
C PRO A 155 -5.04 -10.51 1.88
N PHE A 156 -4.16 -11.50 2.03
CA PHE A 156 -3.34 -12.03 0.95
C PHE A 156 -3.05 -13.50 1.14
N GLN A 157 -2.79 -14.20 0.05
CA GLN A 157 -2.37 -15.60 0.01
C GLN A 157 -1.15 -15.78 -0.87
N ILE A 158 -0.41 -16.86 -0.65
CA ILE A 158 0.82 -17.18 -1.37
C ILE A 158 0.52 -18.25 -2.41
N ARG A 159 0.95 -18.05 -3.66
CA ARG A 159 0.79 -19.06 -4.71
C ARG A 159 1.68 -20.28 -4.40
N PRO A 160 1.12 -21.51 -4.36
CA PRO A 160 1.90 -22.70 -4.04
C PRO A 160 3.15 -22.84 -4.91
N GLY A 161 4.31 -22.96 -4.25
CA GLY A 161 5.61 -23.17 -4.92
C GLY A 161 6.21 -21.93 -5.61
N LYS A 162 5.64 -20.73 -5.44
CA LYS A 162 6.13 -19.50 -6.07
C LYS A 162 6.34 -18.37 -5.06
N SER A 163 7.25 -17.45 -5.38
CA SER A 163 7.39 -16.17 -4.67
C SER A 163 6.42 -15.12 -5.23
N GLU A 164 5.13 -15.49 -5.30
CA GLU A 164 4.04 -14.67 -5.83
C GLU A 164 2.86 -14.69 -4.85
N THR A 165 2.14 -13.58 -4.75
CA THR A 165 0.96 -13.44 -3.88
C THR A 165 -0.23 -12.91 -4.65
N ASP A 166 -1.42 -13.26 -4.16
CA ASP A 166 -2.69 -12.66 -4.55
C ASP A 166 -3.28 -11.98 -3.31
N GLY A 167 -3.75 -10.73 -3.45
CA GLY A 167 -4.19 -9.94 -2.30
C GLY A 167 -5.23 -8.89 -2.67
N ARG A 168 -6.05 -8.50 -1.70
CA ARG A 168 -7.07 -7.45 -1.84
C ARG A 168 -6.86 -6.41 -0.75
N MET A 169 -7.05 -5.14 -1.08
CA MET A 169 -6.90 -4.03 -0.14
C MET A 169 -8.28 -3.42 0.13
N PHE A 170 -8.71 -3.45 1.38
CA PHE A 170 -9.96 -2.83 1.85
C PHE A 170 -9.64 -1.67 2.79
N SER A 171 -10.16 -0.48 2.48
CA SER A 171 -10.00 0.73 3.29
C SER A 171 -11.30 1.57 3.29
N PRO A 172 -12.40 1.02 3.85
CA PRO A 172 -13.68 1.72 3.91
C PRO A 172 -13.66 2.98 4.80
#